data_AF-A0A5R8ZUP7-F1
#
_entry.id   AF-A0A5R8ZUP7-F1
#
_cell.length_a   1.000
_cell.length_b   1.000
_cell.length_c   1.000
_cell.angle_alpha   90.00
_cell.angle_beta   90.00
_cell.angle_gamma   90.00
#
_symmetry.space_group_name_H-M   'P 1'
#
loop_
_entity.id
_entity.type
_entity.pdbx_description
1 polymer ?
#
loop_
_entity_poly.entity_id
_entity_poly.type
_entity_poly.pdbx_seq_one_letter_code
_entity_poly.pdbx_strand_id
1 'polypeptide(L)'
;MDNYSTEGSSVSGGVKSKGSCLTYGCSQSDVYDWMADIVMPPNYKVCNIVEIKFKGSRKEFYLNLQNIYFKSGELVVVEGNMGGHDVGHVSLTGELVSMQLKKKNVRTEEVVKKIYRRATPVDVTKWKLAKEMGLDTLYKARGLVKELGLSMKLTDVDYQGDISKATFYYTAKGRVDYRELIKYLSKAFHIRVEMLQIGMREEANRIGDIGPCGSYICCHTWSTNFKTDSPFATRYQNFYKRDTYKFECYINDETLNKDGSKLDDLKDKTQKKIVSKVFFYENVVGQDSITRFDTKTNKRKKSHNKHKPKNYI
;
A
#
# COMPACT_ATOMS: atom_id res chain seq x y z
N MET A 1 20.33 -10.43 29.18
CA MET A 1 19.30 -9.36 29.14
C MET A 1 19.58 -8.63 27.85
N ASP A 2 19.07 -9.16 26.74
CA ASP A 2 19.55 -8.81 25.41
C ASP A 2 18.35 -8.47 24.54
N ASN A 3 18.22 -7.16 24.27
CA ASN A 3 17.24 -6.60 23.35
C ASN A 3 17.63 -7.01 21.93
N TYR A 4 16.83 -7.88 21.31
CA TYR A 4 16.91 -8.16 19.88
C TYR A 4 16.30 -7.00 19.08
N SER A 5 17.06 -5.91 18.97
CA SER A 5 16.79 -4.83 18.02
C SER A 5 17.24 -5.29 16.63
N THR A 6 16.33 -5.19 15.67
CA THR A 6 16.56 -5.54 14.27
C THR A 6 17.26 -4.36 13.60
N GLU A 7 18.56 -4.45 13.34
CA GLU A 7 19.30 -3.45 12.57
C GLU A 7 19.02 -3.64 11.08
N GLY A 8 18.62 -2.55 10.43
CA GLY A 8 18.38 -2.49 8.99
C GLY A 8 17.53 -1.29 8.60
N SER A 9 17.89 -0.08 9.06
CA SER A 9 17.32 1.17 8.55
C SER A 9 18.26 2.33 8.85
N SER A 10 18.97 2.80 7.81
CA SER A 10 19.74 4.03 7.83
C SER A 10 18.83 5.22 8.14
N VAL A 11 19.19 5.98 9.18
CA VAL A 11 18.49 7.19 9.62
C VAL A 11 18.73 8.32 8.61
N SER A 12 17.68 8.75 7.90
CA SER A 12 17.63 10.11 7.37
C SER A 12 16.99 11.02 8.42
N GLY A 13 17.76 12.00 8.88
CA GLY A 13 17.33 12.92 9.92
C GLY A 13 16.24 13.88 9.45
N GLY A 14 15.19 14.02 10.26
CA GLY A 14 14.31 15.19 10.27
C GLY A 14 12.82 14.87 10.35
N VAL A 15 12.26 14.93 11.56
CA VAL A 15 11.29 15.94 12.04
C VAL A 15 11.13 15.69 13.55
N LYS A 16 11.43 16.70 14.39
CA LYS A 16 11.33 16.61 15.84
C LYS A 16 9.87 16.83 16.28
N SER A 17 9.09 15.77 16.38
CA SER A 17 7.97 15.69 17.33
C SER A 17 8.41 14.80 18.49
N LYS A 18 8.18 15.25 19.74
CA LYS A 18 8.60 14.57 20.98
C LYS A 18 7.74 13.33 21.30
N GLY A 19 7.56 12.45 20.33
CA GLY A 19 7.05 11.10 20.54
C GLY A 19 8.11 10.14 20.02
N SER A 20 8.47 9.13 20.80
CA SER A 20 9.26 8.01 20.29
C SER A 20 8.40 7.30 19.24
N CYS A 21 8.48 7.75 17.99
CA CYS A 21 8.12 6.96 16.84
C CYS A 21 9.13 5.82 16.79
N LEU A 22 8.87 4.77 17.59
CA LEU A 22 9.47 3.47 17.35
C LEU A 22 9.18 3.19 15.89
N THR A 23 10.24 3.02 15.11
CA THR A 23 10.29 2.89 13.66
C THR A 23 9.65 1.57 13.18
N TYR A 24 8.44 1.31 13.61
CA TYR A 24 7.50 0.46 12.89
C TYR A 24 6.89 1.39 11.86
N GLY A 25 7.26 1.20 10.59
CA GLY A 25 6.78 2.02 9.48
C GLY A 25 5.27 2.25 9.59
N CYS A 26 4.85 3.50 9.45
CA CYS A 26 3.47 3.94 9.60
C CYS A 26 2.57 3.11 8.68
N SER A 27 2.02 2.02 9.21
CA SER A 27 1.25 1.08 8.43
C SER A 27 -0.21 1.49 8.51
N GLN A 28 -0.94 1.26 7.41
CA GLN A 28 -2.33 1.70 7.17
C GLN A 28 -3.30 1.67 8.37
N SER A 29 -3.11 0.73 9.28
CA SER A 29 -4.02 0.47 10.38
C SER A 29 -3.39 0.73 11.76
N ASP A 30 -2.24 1.40 11.82
CA ASP A 30 -1.68 1.85 13.10
C ASP A 30 -2.53 3.00 13.65
N VAL A 31 -2.88 2.89 14.94
CA VAL A 31 -3.62 3.93 15.65
C VAL A 31 -2.69 4.48 16.71
N TYR A 32 -2.48 5.79 16.66
CA TYR A 32 -1.70 6.47 17.68
C TYR A 32 -2.51 6.58 18.96
N ASP A 33 -1.90 6.18 20.08
CA ASP A 33 -2.47 6.39 21.41
C ASP A 33 -2.27 7.84 21.83
N TRP A 34 -3.25 8.68 21.51
CA TRP A 34 -3.24 10.10 21.88
C TRP A 34 -3.65 10.34 23.34
N MET A 35 -4.04 9.29 24.09
CA MET A 35 -4.35 9.38 25.52
C MET A 35 -3.19 8.94 26.41
N ALA A 36 -2.05 8.57 25.83
CA ALA A 36 -0.89 8.05 26.55
C ALA A 36 -0.35 8.99 27.64
N ASP A 37 -0.43 10.31 27.42
CA ASP A 37 0.10 11.33 28.34
C ASP A 37 -0.95 11.85 29.36
N ILE A 38 -2.18 11.32 29.31
CA ILE A 38 -3.27 11.77 30.19
C ILE A 38 -3.22 10.97 31.50
N VAL A 39 -3.07 11.67 32.63
CA VAL A 39 -3.15 11.06 33.96
C VAL A 39 -4.59 10.67 34.25
N MET A 40 -4.84 9.37 34.37
CA MET A 40 -6.17 8.85 34.70
C MET A 40 -6.50 9.10 36.19
N PRO A 41 -7.77 9.37 36.53
CA PRO A 41 -8.19 9.53 37.91
C PRO A 41 -8.00 8.23 38.71
N PRO A 42 -7.78 8.30 40.04
CA PRO A 42 -7.39 7.14 40.86
C PRO A 42 -8.44 6.02 40.92
N ASN A 43 -9.72 6.33 40.69
CA ASN A 43 -10.82 5.35 40.69
C ASN A 43 -11.16 4.80 39.29
N TYR A 44 -10.29 5.00 38.30
CA TYR A 44 -10.55 4.60 36.93
C TYR A 44 -10.41 3.08 36.74
N LYS A 45 -11.47 2.43 36.23
CA LYS A 45 -11.46 1.00 35.91
C LYS A 45 -10.82 0.81 34.54
N VAL A 46 -9.63 0.21 34.51
CA VAL A 46 -8.93 -0.13 33.26
C VAL A 46 -9.71 -1.19 32.51
N CYS A 47 -9.88 -0.99 31.20
CA CYS A 47 -10.49 -1.97 30.32
C CYS A 47 -9.51 -3.11 30.04
N ASN A 48 -9.86 -4.33 30.45
CA ASN A 48 -9.04 -5.53 30.23
C ASN A 48 -9.10 -6.06 28.79
N ILE A 49 -9.68 -5.31 27.86
CA ILE A 49 -9.78 -5.69 26.45
C ILE A 49 -8.66 -4.97 25.70
N VAL A 50 -8.01 -5.68 24.79
CA VAL A 50 -6.93 -5.17 23.95
C VAL A 50 -7.32 -5.37 22.49
N GLU A 51 -7.08 -4.36 21.65
CA GLU A 51 -7.24 -4.51 20.20
C GLU A 51 -5.93 -4.99 19.59
N ILE A 52 -5.99 -6.13 18.89
CA ILE A 52 -4.85 -6.77 18.26
C ILE A 52 -5.03 -6.70 16.75
N LYS A 53 -3.93 -6.36 16.09
CA LYS A 53 -3.82 -6.21 14.65
C LYS A 53 -3.04 -7.38 14.07
N PHE A 54 -3.58 -7.96 13.00
CA PHE A 54 -2.95 -9.00 12.22
C PHE A 54 -2.50 -8.46 10.86
N LYS A 55 -2.03 -9.34 9.99
CA LYS A 55 -1.70 -9.00 8.61
C LYS A 55 -2.89 -8.39 7.87
N GLY A 56 -2.61 -7.41 7.01
CA GLY A 56 -3.61 -6.64 6.28
C GLY A 56 -4.40 -5.67 7.17
N SER A 57 -5.71 -5.63 6.98
CA SER A 57 -6.64 -4.76 7.73
C SER A 57 -7.38 -5.48 8.85
N ARG A 58 -7.03 -6.75 9.16
CA ARG A 58 -7.73 -7.55 10.17
C ARG A 58 -7.35 -7.07 11.58
N LYS A 59 -8.36 -6.59 12.31
CA LYS A 59 -8.25 -6.23 13.74
C LYS A 59 -9.35 -6.89 14.54
N GLU A 60 -8.98 -7.45 15.67
CA GLU A 60 -9.90 -8.15 16.56
C GLU A 60 -9.63 -7.77 18.02
N PHE A 61 -10.65 -7.91 18.86
CA PHE A 61 -10.57 -7.64 20.28
C PHE A 61 -10.31 -8.93 21.05
N TYR A 62 -9.46 -8.85 22.07
CA TYR A 62 -9.11 -9.98 22.92
C TYR A 62 -9.15 -9.59 24.40
N LEU A 63 -9.51 -10.55 25.24
CA LEU A 63 -9.48 -10.43 26.69
C LEU A 63 -8.08 -10.70 27.24
N ASN A 64 -7.61 -9.77 28.06
CA ASN A 64 -6.39 -9.89 28.84
C ASN A 64 -6.72 -10.43 30.24
N LEU A 65 -6.72 -11.75 30.40
CA LEU A 65 -7.01 -12.40 31.69
C LEU A 65 -5.88 -12.25 32.71
N GLN A 66 -4.64 -12.16 32.25
CA GLN A 66 -3.46 -12.07 33.11
C GLN A 66 -3.13 -10.64 33.55
N ASN A 67 -3.94 -9.66 33.12
CA ASN A 67 -3.74 -8.24 33.36
C ASN A 67 -2.30 -7.77 33.08
N ILE A 68 -1.70 -8.31 32.02
CA ILE A 68 -0.35 -7.94 31.59
C ILE A 68 -0.42 -6.57 30.94
N TYR A 69 0.44 -5.64 31.35
CA TYR A 69 0.59 -4.37 30.65
C TYR A 69 1.27 -4.62 29.30
N PHE A 70 0.66 -4.18 28.19
CA PHE A 70 1.22 -4.28 26.85
C PHE A 70 1.51 -2.88 26.30
N LYS A 71 2.62 -2.74 25.57
CA LYS A 71 2.88 -1.52 24.81
C LYS A 71 2.36 -1.66 23.38
N SER A 72 1.92 -0.56 22.80
CA SER A 72 1.53 -0.50 21.39
C SER A 72 2.69 -0.97 20.50
N GLY A 73 2.38 -1.85 19.54
CA GLY A 73 3.34 -2.46 18.62
C GLY A 73 3.98 -3.77 19.10
N GLU A 74 3.84 -4.15 20.38
CA GLU A 74 4.39 -5.42 20.89
C GLU A 74 3.72 -6.64 20.22
N LEU A 75 4.52 -7.69 20.01
CA LEU A 75 4.03 -8.98 19.49
C LEU A 75 3.47 -9.84 20.62
N VAL A 76 2.27 -10.35 20.41
CA VAL A 76 1.52 -11.16 21.39
C VAL A 76 0.96 -12.42 20.76
N VAL A 77 0.85 -13.47 21.57
CA VAL A 77 0.25 -14.75 21.19
C VAL A 77 -1.19 -14.78 21.67
N VAL A 78 -2.09 -15.03 20.74
CA VAL A 78 -3.54 -15.01 20.96
C VAL A 78 -4.17 -16.37 20.66
N GLU A 79 -5.42 -16.51 21.08
CA GLU A 79 -6.28 -17.62 20.70
C GLU A 79 -6.74 -17.53 19.23
N GLY A 80 -6.48 -18.59 18.45
CA GLY A 80 -6.97 -18.70 17.08
C GLY A 80 -8.47 -18.97 17.01
N ASN A 81 -9.11 -18.62 15.89
CA ASN A 81 -10.57 -18.77 15.72
C ASN A 81 -11.08 -20.22 15.80
N MET A 82 -10.24 -21.20 15.43
CA MET A 82 -10.63 -22.61 15.31
C MET A 82 -9.51 -23.50 15.88
N GLY A 83 -9.12 -23.22 17.12
CA GLY A 83 -8.01 -23.88 17.80
C GLY A 83 -6.63 -23.35 17.38
N GLY A 84 -5.62 -23.65 18.21
CA GLY A 84 -4.24 -23.20 18.04
C GLY A 84 -4.01 -21.75 18.49
N HIS A 85 -2.82 -21.27 18.16
CA HIS A 85 -2.33 -19.95 18.51
C HIS A 85 -2.13 -19.10 17.25
N ASP A 86 -2.42 -17.80 17.36
CA ASP A 86 -2.11 -16.82 16.32
C ASP A 86 -1.20 -15.74 16.90
N VAL A 87 -0.47 -15.05 16.03
CA VAL A 87 0.51 -14.03 16.45
C VAL A 87 0.13 -12.70 15.82
N GLY A 88 -0.01 -11.66 16.65
CA GLY A 88 -0.43 -10.34 16.23
C GLY A 88 0.30 -9.23 16.96
N HIS A 89 0.17 -8.01 16.44
CA HIS A 89 0.68 -6.80 17.07
C HIS A 89 -0.40 -6.12 17.92
N VAL A 90 -0.02 -5.60 19.07
CA VAL A 90 -0.93 -4.79 19.89
C VAL A 90 -1.18 -3.45 19.20
N SER A 91 -2.44 -3.17 18.83
CA SER A 91 -2.82 -1.90 18.21
C SER A 91 -3.15 -0.85 19.26
N LEU A 92 -4.09 -1.17 20.17
CA LEU A 92 -4.58 -0.23 21.18
C LEU A 92 -4.82 -0.95 22.50
N THR A 93 -4.60 -0.22 23.60
CA THR A 93 -4.89 -0.64 24.97
C THR A 93 -5.67 0.47 25.69
N GLY A 94 -6.25 0.17 26.85
CA GLY A 94 -6.93 1.18 27.69
C GLY A 94 -8.27 1.70 27.13
N GLU A 95 -8.62 2.94 27.46
CA GLU A 95 -9.93 3.54 27.12
C GLU A 95 -10.18 3.66 25.61
N LEU A 96 -9.12 3.78 24.82
CA LEU A 96 -9.26 3.84 23.36
C LEU A 96 -9.94 2.59 22.80
N VAL A 97 -9.74 1.44 23.43
CA VAL A 97 -10.42 0.20 23.06
C VAL A 97 -11.92 0.29 23.32
N SER A 98 -12.34 0.88 24.43
CA SER A 98 -13.77 1.14 24.74
C SER A 98 -14.42 2.02 23.69
N MET A 99 -13.72 3.05 23.21
CA MET A 99 -14.22 3.90 22.12
C MET A 99 -14.34 3.11 20.81
N GLN A 100 -13.39 2.24 20.48
CA GLN A 100 -13.46 1.38 19.29
C GLN A 100 -14.56 0.33 19.37
N LEU A 101 -14.80 -0.25 20.55
CA LEU A 101 -15.91 -1.19 20.78
C LEU A 101 -17.27 -0.52 20.51
N LYS A 102 -17.47 0.70 21.05
CA LYS A 102 -18.65 1.51 20.77
C LYS A 102 -18.79 1.81 19.28
N LYS A 103 -17.71 2.18 18.59
CA LYS A 103 -17.70 2.48 17.15
C LYS A 103 -18.06 1.26 16.29
N LYS A 104 -17.56 0.08 16.65
CA LYS A 104 -17.84 -1.18 15.95
C LYS A 104 -19.15 -1.83 16.41
N ASN A 105 -19.86 -1.22 17.36
CA ASN A 105 -21.09 -1.73 17.96
C ASN A 105 -20.95 -3.16 18.51
N VAL A 106 -19.80 -3.45 19.13
CA VAL A 106 -19.48 -4.75 19.75
C VAL A 106 -19.60 -4.59 21.26
N ARG A 107 -20.34 -5.49 21.91
CA ARG A 107 -20.47 -5.48 23.37
C ARG A 107 -19.23 -6.09 24.03
N THR A 108 -18.91 -5.66 25.24
CA THR A 108 -17.77 -6.20 26.01
C THR A 108 -17.90 -7.70 26.28
N GLU A 109 -19.13 -8.19 26.40
CA GLU A 109 -19.46 -9.60 26.66
C GLU A 109 -19.26 -10.51 25.42
N GLU A 110 -19.32 -9.94 24.22
CA GLU A 110 -19.15 -10.68 22.96
C GLU A 110 -17.67 -11.03 22.69
N VAL A 111 -16.75 -10.38 23.41
CA VAL A 111 -15.31 -10.62 23.27
C VAL A 111 -14.93 -11.86 24.09
N VAL A 112 -14.89 -13.02 23.43
CA VAL A 112 -14.59 -14.30 24.08
C VAL A 112 -13.10 -14.68 23.99
N LYS A 113 -12.41 -14.25 22.95
CA LYS A 113 -11.04 -14.70 22.65
C LYS A 113 -10.02 -14.15 23.64
N LYS A 114 -9.06 -14.99 24.02
CA LYS A 114 -8.07 -14.67 25.07
C LYS A 114 -6.68 -14.39 24.50
N ILE A 115 -5.93 -13.56 25.23
CA ILE A 115 -4.49 -13.40 25.05
C ILE A 115 -3.78 -14.39 25.98
N TYR A 116 -2.85 -15.16 25.43
CA TYR A 116 -2.10 -16.14 26.23
C TYR A 116 -0.88 -15.53 26.93
N ARG A 117 -0.03 -14.85 26.15
CA ARG A 117 1.27 -14.33 26.62
C ARG A 117 1.90 -13.39 25.61
N ARG A 118 2.97 -12.71 26.03
CA ARG A 118 3.92 -12.03 25.12
C ARG A 118 4.60 -13.05 24.21
N ALA A 119 4.91 -12.65 22.97
CA ALA A 119 5.57 -13.52 22.01
C ALA A 119 6.96 -13.93 22.51
N THR A 120 7.23 -15.23 22.52
CA THR A 120 8.57 -15.76 22.78
C THR A 120 9.44 -15.64 21.53
N PRO A 121 10.77 -15.65 21.61
CA PRO A 121 11.63 -15.60 20.42
C PRO A 121 11.34 -16.74 19.43
N VAL A 122 10.90 -17.91 19.92
CA VAL A 122 10.48 -19.04 19.09
C VAL A 122 9.20 -18.73 18.31
N ASP A 123 8.25 -18.03 18.93
CA ASP A 123 7.01 -17.63 18.25
C ASP A 123 7.33 -16.59 17.16
N VAL A 124 8.28 -15.69 17.41
CA VAL A 124 8.72 -14.67 16.44
C VAL A 124 9.40 -15.31 15.23
N THR A 125 10.26 -16.33 15.42
CA THR A 125 10.91 -17.01 14.29
C THR A 125 9.90 -17.79 13.46
N LYS A 126 8.95 -18.48 14.08
CA LYS A 126 7.84 -19.16 13.38
C LYS A 126 6.99 -18.19 12.59
N TRP A 127 6.65 -17.04 13.18
CA TRP A 127 5.88 -15.99 12.51
C TRP A 127 6.61 -15.43 11.28
N LYS A 128 7.92 -15.21 11.37
CA LYS A 128 8.75 -14.79 10.22
C LYS A 128 8.74 -15.84 9.11
N LEU A 129 8.95 -17.11 9.46
CA LEU A 129 8.92 -18.23 8.53
C LEU A 129 7.55 -18.34 7.84
N ALA A 130 6.45 -18.21 8.59
CA ALA A 130 5.09 -18.19 8.06
C ALA A 130 4.87 -17.06 7.04
N LYS A 131 5.45 -15.88 7.29
CA LYS A 131 5.36 -14.73 6.37
C LYS A 131 6.10 -14.97 5.06
N GLU A 132 7.29 -15.57 5.13
CA GLU A 132 8.11 -15.90 3.94
C GLU A 132 7.43 -16.97 3.08
N MET A 133 6.91 -18.04 3.70
CA MET A 133 6.15 -19.09 2.99
C MET A 133 4.88 -18.57 2.32
N GLY A 134 4.29 -17.49 2.83
CA GLY A 134 3.10 -16.85 2.26
C GLY A 134 3.23 -16.52 0.77
N LEU A 135 4.39 -16.01 0.34
CA LEU A 135 4.61 -15.62 -1.05
C LEU A 135 4.76 -16.83 -1.96
N ASP A 136 5.58 -17.80 -1.58
CA ASP A 136 5.82 -19.01 -2.36
C ASP A 136 4.54 -19.84 -2.56
N THR A 137 3.75 -19.92 -1.50
CA THR A 137 2.48 -20.66 -1.51
C THR A 137 1.44 -19.97 -2.38
N LEU A 138 1.39 -18.64 -2.39
CA LEU A 138 0.55 -17.86 -3.29
C LEU A 138 0.92 -18.11 -4.77
N TYR A 139 2.20 -18.12 -5.12
CA TYR A 139 2.64 -18.38 -6.51
C TYR A 139 2.25 -19.77 -6.99
N LYS A 140 2.50 -20.80 -6.17
CA LYS A 140 2.09 -22.18 -6.47
C LYS A 140 0.57 -22.32 -6.59
N ALA A 141 -0.17 -21.69 -5.68
CA ALA A 141 -1.64 -21.70 -5.71
C ALA A 141 -2.18 -21.04 -7.00
N ARG A 142 -1.57 -19.95 -7.45
CA ARG A 142 -1.92 -19.30 -8.73
C ARG A 142 -1.67 -20.20 -9.94
N GLY A 143 -0.62 -21.03 -9.91
CA GLY A 143 -0.38 -22.07 -10.92
C GLY A 143 -1.53 -23.08 -10.99
N LEU A 144 -1.89 -23.65 -9.85
CA LEU A 144 -2.99 -24.63 -9.74
C LEU A 144 -4.33 -24.05 -10.19
N VAL A 145 -4.61 -22.78 -9.86
CA VAL A 145 -5.84 -22.11 -10.30
C VAL A 145 -5.92 -22.00 -11.83
N LYS A 146 -4.80 -21.72 -12.48
CA LYS A 146 -4.73 -21.66 -13.94
C LYS A 146 -4.88 -23.04 -14.57
N GLU A 147 -4.24 -24.06 -14.00
CA GLU A 147 -4.35 -25.45 -14.46
C GLU A 147 -5.79 -25.98 -14.39
N LEU A 148 -6.52 -25.65 -13.31
CA LEU A 148 -7.92 -26.04 -13.13
C LEU A 148 -8.91 -25.14 -13.89
N GLY A 149 -8.45 -24.05 -14.52
CA GLY A 149 -9.31 -23.13 -15.28
C GLY A 149 -10.35 -22.38 -14.43
N LEU A 150 -10.08 -22.17 -13.13
CA LEU A 150 -11.04 -21.52 -12.24
C LEU A 150 -11.06 -19.99 -12.46
N SER A 151 -12.26 -19.42 -12.61
CA SER A 151 -12.49 -18.00 -12.91
C SER A 151 -12.38 -17.09 -11.66
N MET A 152 -11.29 -17.21 -10.91
CA MET A 152 -11.02 -16.40 -9.72
C MET A 152 -9.61 -15.82 -9.70
N LYS A 153 -9.44 -14.75 -8.93
CA LYS A 153 -8.14 -14.13 -8.67
C LYS A 153 -7.73 -14.36 -7.21
N LEU A 154 -6.62 -15.06 -7.00
CA LEU A 154 -6.01 -15.20 -5.67
C LEU A 154 -5.21 -13.93 -5.35
N THR A 155 -5.61 -13.25 -4.28
CA THR A 155 -5.04 -11.97 -3.88
C THR A 155 -3.89 -12.16 -2.90
N ASP A 156 -4.14 -12.82 -1.76
CA ASP A 156 -3.19 -12.98 -0.67
C ASP A 156 -3.41 -14.30 0.11
N VAL A 157 -2.41 -14.71 0.88
CA VAL A 157 -2.44 -15.88 1.77
C VAL A 157 -1.99 -15.47 3.18
N ASP A 158 -2.83 -15.73 4.17
CA ASP A 158 -2.49 -15.54 5.58
C ASP A 158 -2.30 -16.90 6.26
N TYR A 159 -1.12 -17.10 6.83
CA TYR A 159 -0.83 -18.22 7.71
C TYR A 159 -1.18 -17.86 9.15
N GLN A 160 -1.78 -18.82 9.86
CA GLN A 160 -1.88 -18.75 11.31
C GLN A 160 -0.48 -18.89 11.94
N GLY A 161 -0.26 -18.31 13.13
CA GLY A 161 1.03 -18.37 13.84
C GLY A 161 1.65 -19.76 13.98
N ASP A 162 0.83 -20.81 14.11
CA ASP A 162 1.28 -22.22 14.18
C ASP A 162 1.49 -22.89 12.81
N ILE A 163 1.27 -22.19 11.69
CA ILE A 163 1.37 -22.67 10.29
C ILE A 163 0.33 -23.75 9.93
N SER A 164 -0.39 -24.30 10.90
CA SER A 164 -1.38 -25.38 10.74
C SER A 164 -2.59 -25.03 9.86
N LYS A 165 -2.91 -23.74 9.75
CA LYS A 165 -4.01 -23.22 8.92
C LYS A 165 -3.51 -22.11 8.00
N ALA A 166 -3.98 -22.16 6.76
CA ALA A 166 -3.76 -21.12 5.75
C ALA A 166 -5.10 -20.64 5.21
N THR A 167 -5.29 -19.32 5.24
CA THR A 167 -6.48 -18.66 4.72
C THR A 167 -6.11 -17.96 3.42
N PHE A 168 -6.71 -18.43 2.33
CA PHE A 168 -6.52 -17.89 0.98
C PHE A 168 -7.65 -16.92 0.68
N TYR A 169 -7.28 -15.70 0.30
CA TYR A 169 -8.24 -14.69 -0.12
C TYR A 169 -8.36 -14.67 -1.63
N TYR A 170 -9.60 -14.59 -2.11
CA TYR A 170 -9.87 -14.55 -3.54
C TYR A 170 -11.00 -13.58 -3.87
N THR A 171 -10.90 -12.99 -5.07
CA THR A 171 -11.98 -12.20 -5.67
C THR A 171 -12.53 -12.97 -6.86
N ALA A 172 -13.86 -13.06 -6.94
CA ALA A 172 -14.58 -13.62 -8.07
C ALA A 172 -15.87 -12.83 -8.32
N LYS A 173 -16.30 -12.75 -9.59
CA LYS A 173 -17.56 -12.10 -9.97
C LYS A 173 -18.78 -12.97 -9.64
N GLY A 174 -18.62 -14.29 -9.70
CA GLY A 174 -19.70 -15.26 -9.50
C GLY A 174 -19.27 -16.38 -8.56
N ARG A 175 -20.11 -17.42 -8.47
CA ARG A 175 -19.82 -18.62 -7.69
C ARG A 175 -18.71 -19.42 -8.37
N VAL A 176 -17.74 -19.86 -7.58
CA VAL A 176 -16.58 -20.64 -8.07
C VAL A 176 -16.51 -21.94 -7.29
N ASP A 177 -16.37 -23.05 -8.01
CA ASP A 177 -16.25 -24.38 -7.42
C ASP A 177 -14.77 -24.74 -7.18
N TYR A 178 -14.26 -24.40 -6.01
CA TYR A 178 -12.85 -24.61 -5.62
C TYR A 178 -12.60 -25.92 -4.85
N ARG A 179 -13.53 -26.89 -4.88
CA ARG A 179 -13.42 -28.14 -4.10
C ARG A 179 -12.19 -28.98 -4.50
N GLU A 180 -11.89 -29.06 -5.78
CA GLU A 180 -10.71 -29.77 -6.28
C GLU A 180 -9.43 -29.03 -5.91
N LEU A 181 -9.43 -27.70 -6.02
CA LEU A 181 -8.29 -26.88 -5.61
C LEU A 181 -7.92 -27.09 -4.14
N ILE A 182 -8.91 -27.19 -3.23
CA ILE A 182 -8.65 -27.48 -1.81
C ILE A 182 -7.88 -28.79 -1.65
N LYS A 183 -8.22 -29.84 -2.41
CA LYS A 183 -7.52 -31.13 -2.35
C LYS A 183 -6.07 -31.01 -2.79
N TYR A 184 -5.82 -30.31 -3.90
CA TYR A 184 -4.46 -30.08 -4.39
C TYR A 184 -3.63 -29.23 -3.43
N LEU A 185 -4.17 -28.14 -2.89
CA LEU A 185 -3.49 -27.29 -1.93
C LEU A 185 -3.19 -28.03 -0.62
N SER A 186 -4.16 -28.79 -0.10
CA SER A 186 -3.96 -29.59 1.11
C SER A 186 -2.91 -30.68 0.91
N LYS A 187 -2.86 -31.31 -0.26
CA LYS A 187 -1.83 -32.31 -0.62
C LYS A 187 -0.44 -31.68 -0.78
N ALA A 188 -0.34 -30.49 -1.37
CA ALA A 188 0.92 -29.83 -1.64
C ALA A 188 1.58 -29.24 -0.38
N PHE A 189 0.77 -28.71 0.55
CA PHE A 189 1.28 -27.99 1.72
C PHE A 189 1.03 -28.70 3.05
N HIS A 190 0.24 -29.78 3.09
CA HIS A 190 -0.13 -30.51 4.31
C HIS A 190 -0.76 -29.62 5.41
N ILE A 191 -1.54 -28.62 4.99
CA ILE A 191 -2.12 -27.59 5.85
C ILE A 191 -3.64 -27.57 5.69
N ARG A 192 -4.36 -27.13 6.72
CA ARG A 192 -5.80 -26.90 6.63
C ARG A 192 -6.06 -25.60 5.86
N VAL A 193 -6.69 -25.75 4.70
CA VAL A 193 -6.99 -24.64 3.78
C VAL A 193 -8.37 -24.07 4.07
N GLU A 194 -8.44 -22.75 4.19
CA GLU A 194 -9.68 -21.98 4.22
C GLU A 194 -9.70 -21.00 3.05
N MET A 195 -10.82 -20.92 2.33
CA MET A 195 -11.00 -20.01 1.20
C MET A 195 -11.96 -18.91 1.63
N LEU A 196 -11.54 -17.65 1.53
CA LEU A 196 -12.37 -16.48 1.85
C LEU A 196 -12.55 -15.61 0.62
N GLN A 197 -13.81 -15.37 0.26
CA GLN A 197 -14.15 -14.42 -0.79
C GLN A 197 -14.06 -13.00 -0.25
N ILE A 198 -13.34 -12.15 -0.98
CA ILE A 198 -13.14 -10.74 -0.66
C ILE A 198 -13.81 -9.86 -1.73
N GLY A 199 -14.31 -8.69 -1.31
CA GLY A 199 -14.86 -7.69 -2.23
C GLY A 199 -13.77 -6.88 -2.94
N MET A 200 -14.09 -6.30 -4.10
CA MET A 200 -13.13 -5.51 -4.91
C MET A 200 -12.42 -4.39 -4.13
N ARG A 201 -13.12 -3.75 -3.19
CA ARG A 201 -12.56 -2.65 -2.39
C ARG A 201 -11.59 -3.15 -1.32
N GLU A 202 -11.86 -4.32 -0.76
CA GLU A 202 -10.98 -4.98 0.20
C GLU A 202 -9.75 -5.61 -0.48
N GLU A 203 -9.91 -6.08 -1.72
CA GLU A 203 -8.78 -6.45 -2.58
C GLU A 203 -7.85 -5.25 -2.81
N ALA A 204 -8.41 -4.09 -3.18
CA ALA A 204 -7.64 -2.85 -3.35
C ALA A 204 -6.96 -2.39 -2.05
N ASN A 205 -7.62 -2.60 -0.90
CA ASN A 205 -7.03 -2.34 0.42
C ASN A 205 -5.81 -3.23 0.67
N ARG A 206 -5.88 -4.54 0.40
CA ARG A 206 -4.76 -5.46 0.64
C ARG A 206 -3.60 -5.30 -0.34
N ILE A 207 -3.90 -5.11 -1.63
CA ILE A 207 -2.87 -4.97 -2.67
C ILE A 207 -2.17 -3.61 -2.53
N GLY A 208 -2.93 -2.55 -2.25
CA GLY A 208 -2.44 -1.18 -2.33
C GLY A 208 -2.21 -0.79 -3.79
N ASP A 209 -3.04 0.10 -4.31
CA ASP A 209 -2.92 0.61 -5.68
C ASP A 209 -2.93 2.16 -5.65
N ILE A 210 -2.62 2.79 -6.77
CA ILE A 210 -2.57 4.25 -6.92
C ILE A 210 -3.90 4.71 -7.51
N GLY A 211 -4.55 5.62 -6.80
CA GLY A 211 -5.79 6.23 -7.26
C GLY A 211 -5.57 7.22 -8.42
N PRO A 212 -6.64 7.65 -9.09
CA PRO A 212 -6.56 8.64 -10.17
C PRO A 212 -6.00 10.00 -9.70
N CYS A 213 -6.00 10.26 -8.39
CA CYS A 213 -5.38 11.43 -7.77
C CYS A 213 -3.84 11.33 -7.64
N GLY A 214 -3.22 10.23 -8.09
CA GLY A 214 -1.78 10.00 -7.97
C GLY A 214 -1.29 9.62 -6.57
N SER A 215 -2.21 9.48 -5.60
CA SER A 215 -1.93 9.00 -4.25
C SER A 215 -2.35 7.55 -4.09
N TYR A 216 -1.85 6.84 -3.06
CA TYR A 216 -2.39 5.53 -2.69
C TYR A 216 -3.91 5.60 -2.51
N ILE A 217 -4.63 4.58 -2.99
CA ILE A 217 -6.09 4.52 -2.91
C ILE A 217 -6.54 4.74 -1.46
N CYS A 218 -7.58 5.55 -1.25
CA CYS A 218 -8.10 5.88 0.09
C CYS A 218 -8.45 4.64 0.94
N CYS A 219 -8.83 3.55 0.28
CA CYS A 219 -9.11 2.24 0.85
C CYS A 219 -7.88 1.56 1.46
N HIS A 220 -6.69 1.83 0.92
CA HIS A 220 -5.40 1.42 1.48
C HIS A 220 -4.85 2.41 2.51
N THR A 221 -5.32 3.67 2.55
CA THR A 221 -4.72 4.67 3.44
C THR A 221 -5.49 4.85 4.74
N TRP A 222 -6.79 5.15 4.67
CA TRP A 222 -7.55 5.60 5.85
C TRP A 222 -8.98 5.04 5.92
N SER A 223 -9.57 4.68 4.79
CA SER A 223 -10.92 4.11 4.75
C SER A 223 -10.82 2.59 4.91
N THR A 224 -10.89 2.10 6.14
CA THR A 224 -10.74 0.65 6.45
C THR A 224 -12.05 -0.03 6.86
N ASN A 225 -13.09 0.74 7.19
CA ASN A 225 -14.40 0.21 7.60
C ASN A 225 -15.38 0.26 6.43
N PHE A 226 -15.32 -0.72 5.54
CA PHE A 226 -16.30 -0.84 4.47
C PHE A 226 -17.55 -1.50 5.03
N LYS A 227 -18.66 -0.76 5.04
CA LYS A 227 -19.97 -1.38 5.19
C LYS A 227 -20.26 -2.10 3.88
N THR A 228 -20.59 -3.38 3.93
CA THR A 228 -21.18 -4.07 2.79
C THR A 228 -22.54 -3.42 2.57
N ASP A 229 -22.64 -2.55 1.56
CA ASP A 229 -23.91 -1.93 1.22
C ASP A 229 -24.88 -3.05 0.84
N SER A 230 -25.84 -3.32 1.72
CA SER A 230 -26.92 -4.24 1.37
C SER A 230 -27.65 -3.69 0.13
N PRO A 231 -28.16 -4.54 -0.77
CA PRO A 231 -28.98 -4.08 -1.90
C PRO A 231 -30.17 -3.20 -1.48
N PHE A 232 -30.58 -3.26 -0.21
CA PHE A 232 -31.64 -2.44 0.37
C PHE A 232 -31.21 -1.01 0.74
N ALA A 233 -29.92 -0.79 1.06
CA ALA A 233 -29.41 0.53 1.44
C ALA A 233 -29.39 1.53 0.27
N THR A 234 -29.38 1.03 -0.96
CA THR A 234 -29.34 1.84 -2.19
C THR A 234 -30.65 2.60 -2.45
N ARG A 235 -31.77 2.27 -1.78
CA ARG A 235 -33.05 2.99 -1.98
C ARG A 235 -33.08 4.39 -1.36
N TYR A 236 -32.18 4.71 -0.42
CA TYR A 236 -32.18 5.99 0.30
C TYR A 236 -30.93 6.83 0.06
N GLN A 237 -30.16 6.54 -1.00
CA GLN A 237 -29.13 7.46 -1.47
C GLN A 237 -29.68 8.20 -2.68
N ASN A 238 -30.46 9.26 -2.42
CA ASN A 238 -30.58 10.35 -3.38
C ASN A 238 -29.20 11.00 -3.46
N PHE A 239 -28.30 10.40 -4.22
CA PHE A 239 -27.14 11.13 -4.72
C PHE A 239 -27.72 12.28 -5.52
N TYR A 240 -27.65 13.50 -4.98
CA TYR A 240 -27.65 14.67 -5.84
C TYR A 240 -26.56 14.42 -6.86
N LYS A 241 -26.96 14.07 -8.09
CA LYS A 241 -26.10 14.18 -9.25
C LYS A 241 -25.57 15.61 -9.22
N ARG A 242 -24.35 15.79 -8.72
CA ARG A 242 -23.53 16.89 -9.19
C ARG A 242 -23.13 16.47 -10.59
N ASP A 243 -23.94 16.88 -11.55
CA ASP A 243 -23.54 16.83 -12.93
C ASP A 243 -22.20 17.57 -13.07
N THR A 244 -21.30 16.97 -13.85
CA THR A 244 -20.03 17.52 -14.35
C THR A 244 -18.84 17.57 -13.38
N TYR A 245 -18.07 16.48 -13.36
CA TYR A 245 -16.69 16.53 -13.86
C TYR A 245 -16.43 15.25 -14.65
N LYS A 246 -16.78 15.34 -15.94
CA LYS A 246 -16.33 14.41 -16.97
C LYS A 246 -14.81 14.58 -17.04
N PHE A 247 -14.05 13.69 -16.43
CA PHE A 247 -12.64 13.52 -16.80
C PHE A 247 -12.66 12.86 -18.19
N GLU A 248 -12.69 13.69 -19.24
CA GLU A 248 -12.30 13.25 -20.58
C GLU A 248 -10.82 12.92 -20.52
N CYS A 249 -10.48 11.64 -20.65
CA CYS A 249 -9.12 11.23 -20.95
C CYS A 249 -8.77 11.82 -22.32
N TYR A 250 -7.91 12.84 -22.36
CA TYR A 250 -7.23 13.28 -23.59
C TYR A 250 -6.10 12.30 -23.92
N ILE A 251 -6.46 11.06 -24.18
CA ILE A 251 -5.69 10.20 -25.08
C ILE A 251 -6.73 9.77 -26.09
N ASN A 252 -6.76 10.47 -27.22
CA ASN A 252 -7.53 10.02 -28.36
C ASN A 252 -6.88 8.71 -28.82
N ASP A 253 -7.57 7.59 -28.62
CA ASP A 253 -7.28 6.36 -29.33
C ASP A 253 -7.26 6.69 -30.84
N GLU A 254 -6.16 6.37 -31.52
CA GLU A 254 -5.95 6.60 -32.97
C GLU A 254 -6.89 5.78 -33.88
N THR A 255 -8.01 5.29 -33.36
CA THR A 255 -8.88 4.32 -34.06
C THR A 255 -10.06 4.94 -34.82
N LEU A 256 -10.09 6.27 -34.98
CA LEU A 256 -11.12 6.97 -35.78
C LEU A 256 -10.53 7.98 -36.76
N ASN A 257 -9.61 7.52 -37.61
CA ASN A 257 -9.50 8.04 -38.98
C ASN A 257 -9.85 6.89 -39.94
N LYS A 258 -11.12 6.48 -39.92
CA LYS A 258 -11.68 5.55 -40.91
C LYS A 258 -12.33 6.24 -42.11
N ASP A 259 -12.47 7.56 -42.07
CA ASP A 259 -13.03 8.32 -43.18
C ASP A 259 -11.94 9.28 -43.70
N GLY A 260 -11.33 8.88 -44.81
CA GLY A 260 -10.29 9.63 -45.49
C GLY A 260 -10.79 10.90 -46.16
N SER A 261 -11.05 11.94 -45.37
CA SER A 261 -11.25 13.30 -45.86
C SER A 261 -10.02 14.16 -45.55
N LYS A 262 -9.26 14.50 -46.60
CA LYS A 262 -8.21 15.52 -46.52
C LYS A 262 -8.88 16.89 -46.33
N LEU A 263 -8.30 17.72 -45.47
CA LEU A 263 -8.78 19.08 -45.22
C LEU A 263 -8.39 19.98 -46.41
N ASP A 264 -9.39 20.64 -47.00
CA ASP A 264 -9.24 21.46 -48.21
C ASP A 264 -8.45 22.76 -47.95
N ASP A 265 -7.57 23.07 -48.89
CA ASP A 265 -6.71 24.27 -48.92
C ASP A 265 -7.55 25.56 -49.07
N LEU A 266 -7.56 26.42 -48.05
CA LEU A 266 -8.09 27.78 -48.17
C LEU A 266 -6.97 28.76 -48.55
N LYS A 267 -6.86 29.04 -49.85
CA LYS A 267 -5.98 30.07 -50.41
C LYS A 267 -6.54 31.48 -50.13
N ASP A 268 -5.65 32.30 -49.56
CA ASP A 268 -5.34 33.68 -49.89
C ASP A 268 -6.28 34.87 -49.56
N LYS A 269 -5.67 35.78 -48.76
CA LYS A 269 -5.62 37.26 -48.86
C LYS A 269 -6.78 38.08 -48.29
N THR A 270 -6.48 38.78 -47.18
CA THR A 270 -6.48 40.26 -47.15
C THR A 270 -5.57 40.79 -46.04
N GLN A 271 -4.80 41.82 -46.38
CA GLN A 271 -3.77 42.46 -45.55
C GLN A 271 -4.41 43.38 -44.49
N LYS A 272 -3.92 43.35 -43.24
CA LYS A 272 -3.99 44.51 -42.33
C LYS A 272 -2.59 44.81 -41.77
N LYS A 273 -2.11 45.99 -42.18
CA LYS A 273 -0.86 46.67 -41.78
C LYS A 273 -0.89 46.99 -40.28
N ILE A 274 0.14 46.62 -39.54
CA ILE A 274 0.46 47.21 -38.22
C ILE A 274 1.83 47.88 -38.34
N VAL A 275 1.84 49.19 -38.14
CA VAL A 275 3.03 50.05 -38.22
C VAL A 275 3.81 49.95 -36.91
N SER A 276 5.10 49.62 -37.02
CA SER A 276 6.07 49.53 -35.92
C SER A 276 6.57 50.93 -35.50
N LYS A 277 6.49 51.23 -34.19
CA LYS A 277 7.14 52.39 -33.56
C LYS A 277 8.66 52.14 -33.44
N VAL A 278 9.45 53.13 -33.86
CA VAL A 278 10.91 53.18 -33.67
C VAL A 278 11.21 54.05 -32.45
N PHE A 279 12.04 53.55 -31.53
CA PHE A 279 12.71 54.35 -30.51
C PHE A 279 14.22 54.34 -30.82
N PHE A 280 14.80 55.54 -30.94
CA PHE A 280 16.23 55.76 -31.13
C PHE A 280 16.93 55.87 -29.75
N TYR A 281 18.07 55.18 -29.60
CA TYR A 281 19.10 55.55 -28.64
C TYR A 281 20.38 55.80 -29.41
N GLU A 282 21.01 56.94 -29.13
CA GLU A 282 22.31 57.34 -29.67
C GLU A 282 23.34 57.31 -28.54
N ASN A 283 24.53 56.80 -28.84
CA ASN A 283 25.59 56.38 -27.92
C ASN A 283 26.26 57.53 -27.15
N VAL A 284 26.76 57.26 -25.93
CA VAL A 284 27.91 58.00 -25.37
C VAL A 284 28.85 57.07 -24.57
N VAL A 285 29.90 56.61 -25.27
CA VAL A 285 31.30 56.42 -24.86
C VAL A 285 31.67 55.44 -23.73
N GLY A 286 32.56 54.48 -24.07
CA GLY A 286 33.78 54.26 -23.29
C GLY A 286 34.11 52.84 -22.80
N GLN A 287 34.82 52.07 -23.64
CA GLN A 287 35.92 51.12 -23.32
C GLN A 287 35.61 49.95 -22.36
N ASP A 288 35.76 48.66 -22.70
CA ASP A 288 36.96 47.99 -23.22
C ASP A 288 36.62 46.70 -23.98
N SER A 289 37.50 46.33 -24.92
CA SER A 289 37.36 45.24 -25.87
C SER A 289 37.98 43.93 -25.36
N ILE A 290 37.23 42.82 -25.45
CA ILE A 290 37.77 41.47 -25.29
C ILE A 290 37.46 40.61 -26.52
N THR A 291 38.03 41.00 -27.66
CA THR A 291 38.43 40.02 -28.68
C THR A 291 39.43 39.08 -28.01
N ARG A 292 38.96 37.97 -27.43
CA ARG A 292 39.87 36.99 -26.82
C ARG A 292 39.72 35.56 -27.34
N PHE A 293 38.60 35.13 -27.93
CA PHE A 293 38.50 33.71 -28.25
C PHE A 293 37.87 33.21 -29.55
N ASP A 294 37.43 34.04 -30.51
CA ASP A 294 36.95 33.49 -31.78
C ASP A 294 37.48 34.24 -33.02
N THR A 295 38.71 33.92 -33.43
CA THR A 295 39.14 34.10 -34.82
C THR A 295 39.17 32.76 -35.56
N LYS A 296 38.10 32.60 -36.36
CA LYS A 296 37.93 31.87 -37.62
C LYS A 296 39.01 30.87 -38.08
N THR A 297 38.51 29.66 -38.30
CA THR A 297 38.74 28.75 -39.45
C THR A 297 39.63 29.27 -40.60
N ASN A 298 40.61 28.44 -41.00
CA ASN A 298 40.86 28.19 -42.42
C ASN A 298 41.50 26.82 -42.69
N LYS A 299 41.03 26.20 -43.79
CA LYS A 299 41.35 24.86 -44.31
C LYS A 299 42.84 24.71 -44.67
N ARG A 300 43.40 23.49 -44.49
CA ARG A 300 44.37 22.87 -45.43
C ARG A 300 44.41 21.33 -45.31
N LYS A 301 44.83 20.71 -46.42
CA LYS A 301 44.53 19.35 -46.89
C LYS A 301 45.35 18.20 -46.25
N LYS A 302 44.72 17.01 -46.30
CA LYS A 302 45.21 15.61 -46.30
C LYS A 302 46.73 15.33 -46.26
N SER A 303 47.12 14.33 -45.45
CA SER A 303 48.03 13.25 -45.85
C SER A 303 47.96 12.05 -44.89
N HIS A 304 47.95 10.83 -45.46
CA HIS A 304 47.94 9.51 -44.80
C HIS A 304 49.37 9.01 -44.50
N ASN A 305 49.56 8.27 -43.40
CA ASN A 305 50.14 6.90 -43.34
C ASN A 305 50.74 6.59 -41.94
N LYS A 306 50.25 5.55 -41.25
CA LYS A 306 50.86 4.20 -41.06
C LYS A 306 52.24 4.21 -40.36
N HIS A 307 52.31 3.75 -39.11
CA HIS A 307 52.85 2.42 -38.71
C HIS A 307 52.95 2.24 -37.18
N LYS A 308 52.74 1.00 -36.75
CA LYS A 308 52.97 0.37 -35.43
C LYS A 308 54.45 -0.14 -35.38
N PRO A 309 54.94 -0.83 -34.32
CA PRO A 309 55.25 -0.42 -32.94
C PRO A 309 56.72 -0.85 -32.57
N LYS A 310 56.99 -1.07 -31.27
CA LYS A 310 58.13 -1.77 -30.60
C LYS A 310 59.22 -0.84 -30.05
N ASN A 311 59.47 -0.78 -28.74
CA ASN A 311 59.91 -1.77 -27.73
C ASN A 311 61.43 -1.97 -27.68
N TYR A 312 61.92 -1.91 -26.42
CA TYR A 312 63.23 -2.25 -25.84
C TYR A 312 64.37 -1.29 -26.20
N ILE A 313 65.15 -0.78 -25.25
CA ILE A 313 65.82 -1.49 -24.13
C ILE A 313 65.54 -0.81 -22.79
#